data_AF-A0A6J3L039-F1
#
_entry.id   AF-A0A6J3L039-F1
#
_cell.length_a   1.000
_cell.length_b   1.000
_cell.length_c   1.000
_cell.angle_alpha   90.00
_cell.angle_beta   90.00
_cell.angle_gamma   90.00
#
_symmetry.space_group_name_H-M   'P 1'
#
loop_
_entity.id
_entity.type
_entity.pdbx_description
1 polymer ?
#
loop_
_entity_poly.entity_id
_entity_poly.type
_entity_poly.pdbx_seq_one_letter_code
_entity_poly.pdbx_strand_id
1 'polypeptide(L)'
;MDGCFGYHELKALQELINPLKNDSDSEDDLPQAGARKLGPGDIGTRNGKFQDRSGPHAPLKAEADDIWHPSEAVASQSTEAYDPRKVPDYEMKFKQAVTAEDVFLGMGFKTPGTASCEWLSVLVKMPQEVREKIELSVETEAIDVRSPRYRLHLETPHPVDPNASSAKWHSDISTLEVTLRLVRELDGVNF
;
A
#
# COMPACT_ATOMS: atom_id res chain seq x y z
N MET A 1 31.51 12.86 21.34
CA MET A 1 30.85 12.99 20.03
C MET A 1 31.94 12.75 19.01
N ASP A 2 32.21 11.49 18.69
CA ASP A 2 33.27 11.09 17.76
C ASP A 2 32.57 10.54 16.51
N GLY A 3 32.23 11.43 15.59
CA GLY A 3 31.38 11.14 14.44
C GLY A 3 31.90 11.80 13.17
N CYS A 4 33.19 11.63 12.88
CA CYS A 4 33.76 12.04 11.60
C CYS A 4 34.03 10.78 10.77
N PHE A 5 33.37 10.67 9.62
CA PHE A 5 33.65 9.61 8.66
C PHE A 5 35.12 9.63 8.26
N GLY A 6 35.77 8.48 8.37
CA GLY A 6 37.15 8.29 7.97
C GLY A 6 37.30 8.36 6.45
N TYR A 7 38.52 8.62 5.99
CA TYR A 7 38.86 8.64 4.56
C TYR A 7 38.41 7.36 3.83
N HIS A 8 38.52 6.20 4.48
CA HIS A 8 38.09 4.93 3.90
C HIS A 8 36.57 4.83 3.69
N GLU A 9 35.78 5.37 4.60
CA GLU A 9 34.31 5.37 4.50
C GLU A 9 33.84 6.32 3.40
N LEU A 10 34.46 7.50 3.31
CA LEU A 10 34.21 8.45 2.21
C LEU A 10 34.58 7.86 0.85
N LYS A 11 35.69 7.11 0.76
CA LYS A 11 36.10 6.46 -0.48
C LYS A 11 35.17 5.31 -0.88
N ALA A 12 34.71 4.50 0.08
CA ALA A 12 33.73 3.46 -0.19
C ALA A 12 32.40 4.05 -0.69
N LEU A 13 31.96 5.17 -0.10
CA LEU A 13 30.77 5.89 -0.55
C LEU A 13 30.93 6.43 -1.98
N GLN A 14 32.11 6.94 -2.32
CA GLN A 14 32.42 7.43 -3.66
C GLN A 14 32.31 6.32 -4.72
N GLU A 15 32.85 5.13 -4.45
CA GLU A 15 32.78 3.98 -5.36
C GLU A 15 31.35 3.48 -5.55
N LEU A 16 30.51 3.58 -4.49
CA LEU A 16 29.10 3.21 -4.57
C LEU A 16 28.27 4.20 -5.40
N ILE A 17 28.51 5.50 -5.23
CA ILE A 17 27.75 6.56 -5.91
C ILE A 17 28.17 6.69 -7.38
N ASN A 18 29.44 6.41 -7.69
CA ASN A 18 29.95 6.51 -9.05
C ASN A 18 30.69 5.20 -9.44
N PRO A 19 29.94 4.11 -9.69
CA PRO A 19 30.55 2.90 -10.20
C PRO A 19 31.26 3.21 -11.52
N LEU A 20 32.51 2.75 -11.65
CA LEU A 20 33.24 2.83 -12.91
C LEU A 20 32.37 2.24 -14.01
N LYS A 21 31.97 3.08 -14.97
CA LYS A 21 31.29 2.66 -16.20
C LYS A 21 32.18 1.66 -16.92
N ASN A 22 31.94 0.38 -16.65
CA ASN A 22 32.42 -0.69 -17.49
C ASN A 22 31.34 -0.87 -18.54
N ASP A 23 31.35 0.00 -19.55
CA ASP A 23 30.55 -0.12 -20.76
C ASP A 23 31.09 -1.33 -21.53
N SER A 24 30.69 -2.53 -21.10
CA SER A 24 30.90 -3.77 -21.84
C SER A 24 29.59 -4.19 -22.47
N ASP A 25 29.09 -3.34 -23.37
CA ASP A 25 28.10 -3.74 -24.39
C ASP A 25 28.77 -4.76 -25.32
N SER A 26 28.60 -6.04 -25.01
CA SER A 26 28.93 -7.14 -25.91
C SER A 26 27.64 -7.90 -26.22
N GLU A 27 26.72 -7.22 -26.90
CA GLU A 27 25.59 -7.83 -27.58
C GLU A 27 26.01 -8.30 -28.98
N ASP A 28 26.74 -9.42 -29.08
CA ASP A 28 26.71 -10.32 -30.25
C ASP A 28 27.70 -11.48 -30.04
N ASP A 29 27.16 -12.65 -29.70
CA ASP A 29 27.58 -13.95 -30.26
C ASP A 29 26.87 -15.08 -29.49
N LEU A 30 25.59 -15.29 -29.80
CA LEU A 30 24.94 -16.57 -29.56
C LEU A 30 25.06 -17.40 -30.85
N PRO A 31 25.58 -18.65 -30.79
CA PRO A 31 25.66 -19.48 -31.99
C PRO A 31 24.26 -19.77 -32.50
N GLN A 32 24.00 -19.40 -33.75
CA GLN A 32 22.74 -19.64 -34.47
C GLN A 32 22.59 -21.13 -34.84
N ALA A 33 22.75 -22.03 -33.86
CA ALA A 33 22.60 -23.46 -34.01
C ALA A 33 21.20 -23.89 -33.54
N GLY A 34 20.17 -23.63 -34.35
CA GLY A 34 18.83 -24.11 -34.01
C GLY A 34 17.75 -23.98 -35.09
N ALA A 35 17.93 -23.12 -36.09
CA ALA A 35 16.83 -22.76 -36.98
C ALA A 35 16.61 -23.68 -38.20
N ARG A 36 17.23 -24.86 -38.27
CA ARG A 36 17.16 -25.71 -39.49
C ARG A 36 17.00 -27.19 -39.17
N LYS A 37 15.85 -27.62 -38.63
CA LYS A 37 15.36 -29.01 -38.77
C LYS A 37 13.94 -29.29 -38.26
N LEU A 38 13.07 -28.29 -38.13
CA LEU A 38 11.66 -28.54 -37.77
C LEU A 38 10.81 -28.42 -39.03
N GLY A 39 10.13 -29.51 -39.39
CA GLY A 39 9.16 -29.55 -40.48
C GLY A 39 7.75 -29.84 -39.97
N PRO A 40 6.72 -29.75 -40.82
CA PRO A 40 5.33 -29.97 -40.42
C PRO A 40 5.03 -31.34 -39.77
N GLY A 41 5.90 -32.34 -39.98
CA GLY A 41 5.83 -33.65 -39.35
C GLY A 41 6.38 -33.75 -37.92
N ASP A 42 6.87 -32.63 -37.35
CA ASP A 42 7.43 -32.59 -36.00
C ASP A 42 6.42 -32.10 -34.93
N ILE A 43 5.15 -31.93 -35.31
CA ILE A 43 4.05 -31.65 -34.40
C ILE A 43 3.54 -33.00 -33.85
N GLY A 44 4.14 -33.44 -32.75
CA GLY A 44 3.73 -34.61 -31.99
C GLY A 44 4.49 -34.69 -30.66
N THR A 45 3.86 -35.22 -29.60
CA THR A 45 4.46 -35.35 -28.27
C THR A 45 5.65 -36.29 -28.31
N ARG A 46 6.84 -35.73 -28.53
CA ARG A 46 8.10 -36.43 -28.24
C ARG A 46 8.15 -36.58 -26.73
N ASN A 47 8.10 -37.82 -26.24
CA ASN A 47 8.29 -38.20 -24.82
C ASN A 47 9.73 -37.92 -24.36
N GLY A 48 10.19 -36.67 -24.51
CA GLY A 48 11.39 -36.17 -23.91
C GLY A 48 11.09 -35.88 -22.44
N LYS A 49 11.92 -36.42 -21.55
CA LYS A 49 11.94 -36.00 -20.14
C LYS A 49 11.96 -34.47 -20.12
N PHE A 50 10.97 -33.85 -19.45
CA PHE A 50 10.95 -32.41 -19.23
C PHE A 50 12.33 -32.01 -18.72
N GLN A 51 13.07 -31.24 -19.52
CA GLN A 51 14.30 -30.63 -19.05
C GLN A 51 13.91 -29.74 -17.88
N ASP A 52 14.56 -29.95 -16.75
CA ASP A 52 14.39 -29.15 -15.54
C ASP A 52 14.76 -27.71 -15.90
N ARG A 53 13.75 -26.88 -16.17
CA ARG A 53 13.93 -25.48 -16.54
C ARG A 53 14.29 -24.71 -15.28
N SER A 54 15.53 -24.83 -14.81
CA SER A 54 16.05 -23.98 -13.73
C SER A 54 16.43 -22.62 -14.28
N GLY A 55 15.56 -21.64 -14.07
CA GLY A 55 15.77 -20.25 -14.41
C GLY A 55 14.71 -19.37 -13.73
N PRO A 56 14.84 -18.04 -13.79
CA PRO A 56 13.88 -17.11 -13.16
C PRO A 56 12.45 -17.21 -13.73
N HIS A 57 12.26 -17.90 -14.86
CA HIS A 57 10.97 -18.18 -15.50
C HIS A 57 10.59 -19.67 -15.46
N ALA A 58 11.14 -20.43 -14.51
CA ALA A 58 10.73 -21.81 -14.27
C ALA A 58 9.24 -21.87 -13.91
N PRO A 59 8.45 -22.83 -14.44
CA PRO A 59 7.08 -23.05 -13.99
C PRO A 59 7.09 -23.36 -12.48
N LEU A 60 6.21 -22.70 -11.72
CA LEU A 60 6.04 -23.00 -10.30
C LEU A 60 5.58 -24.46 -10.15
N LYS A 61 6.14 -25.17 -9.18
CA LYS A 61 5.70 -26.55 -8.91
C LYS A 61 4.29 -26.48 -8.34
N ALA A 62 3.32 -26.99 -9.10
CA ALA A 62 1.97 -27.18 -8.59
C ALA A 62 2.00 -28.24 -7.47
N GLU A 63 1.44 -27.91 -6.31
CA GLU A 63 1.11 -28.89 -5.29
C GLU A 63 -0.22 -29.52 -5.72
N ALA A 64 -0.18 -30.76 -6.26
CA ALA A 64 -1.32 -31.52 -6.78
C ALA A 64 -1.96 -30.99 -8.10
N ASP A 65 -3.14 -31.52 -8.47
CA ASP A 65 -3.93 -31.15 -9.65
C ASP A 65 -4.58 -29.74 -9.53
N ASP A 66 -3.93 -28.82 -8.82
CA ASP A 66 -4.38 -27.44 -8.69
C ASP A 66 -4.01 -26.63 -9.93
N ILE A 67 -5.03 -25.97 -10.50
CA ILE A 67 -4.88 -25.15 -11.72
C ILE A 67 -4.15 -23.83 -11.42
N TRP A 68 -4.14 -23.38 -10.15
CA TRP A 68 -3.57 -22.11 -9.72
C TRP A 68 -2.52 -22.32 -8.62
N HIS A 69 -1.34 -21.72 -8.77
CA HIS A 69 -0.35 -21.68 -7.69
C HIS A 69 -0.72 -20.56 -6.69
N PRO A 70 -0.53 -20.73 -5.36
CA PRO A 70 -0.84 -19.69 -4.37
C PRO A 70 -0.08 -18.36 -4.60
N SER A 71 1.08 -18.41 -5.25
CA SER A 71 1.82 -17.20 -5.67
C SER A 71 1.23 -16.50 -6.90
N GLU A 72 0.41 -17.19 -7.70
CA GLU A 72 -0.32 -16.63 -8.84
C GLU A 72 -1.70 -16.12 -8.42
N ALA A 73 -2.28 -16.73 -7.40
CA ALA A 73 -3.42 -16.20 -6.67
C ALA A 73 -2.98 -14.97 -5.86
N VAL A 74 -2.69 -13.86 -6.55
CA VAL A 74 -2.76 -12.56 -5.91
C VAL A 74 -4.18 -12.47 -5.38
N ALA A 75 -4.35 -12.40 -4.06
CA ALA A 75 -5.59 -11.96 -3.46
C ALA A 75 -5.81 -10.53 -3.97
N SER A 76 -6.32 -10.39 -5.19
CA SER A 76 -7.02 -9.20 -5.59
C SER A 76 -8.11 -9.09 -4.55
N GLN A 77 -7.89 -8.22 -3.56
CA GLN A 77 -8.96 -7.43 -2.97
C GLN A 77 -9.62 -6.76 -4.17
N SER A 78 -10.49 -7.54 -4.80
CA SER A 78 -11.13 -7.25 -6.05
C SER A 78 -12.13 -6.20 -5.65
N THR A 79 -11.67 -4.96 -5.74
CA THR A 79 -12.55 -3.83 -5.94
C THR A 79 -13.45 -4.25 -7.11
N GLU A 80 -14.76 -4.20 -6.86
CA GLU A 80 -15.83 -4.42 -7.82
C GLU A 80 -16.31 -5.86 -8.05
N ALA A 81 -16.85 -6.49 -6.99
CA ALA A 81 -18.25 -6.90 -7.16
C ALA A 81 -19.02 -5.61 -7.47
N TYR A 82 -19.46 -5.42 -8.73
CA TYR A 82 -20.11 -4.19 -9.21
C TYR A 82 -21.23 -3.79 -8.26
N ASP A 83 -20.90 -2.90 -7.32
CA ASP A 83 -21.83 -2.45 -6.30
C ASP A 83 -22.63 -1.31 -6.95
N PRO A 84 -23.96 -1.41 -7.07
CA PRO A 84 -24.76 -0.35 -7.68
C PRO A 84 -24.77 0.94 -6.84
N ARG A 85 -24.23 0.92 -5.62
CA ARG A 85 -24.15 2.09 -4.73
C ARG A 85 -23.11 3.09 -5.21
N LYS A 86 -23.41 4.36 -5.00
CA LYS A 86 -22.52 5.47 -5.36
C LYS A 86 -21.40 5.59 -4.35
N VAL A 87 -20.21 5.96 -4.80
CA VAL A 87 -19.14 6.39 -3.88
C VAL A 87 -19.48 7.81 -3.40
N PRO A 88 -19.59 8.06 -2.08
CA PRO A 88 -19.88 9.38 -1.54
C PRO A 88 -18.63 10.28 -1.63
N ASP A 89 -18.85 11.60 -1.72
CA ASP A 89 -17.75 12.57 -1.62
C ASP A 89 -17.22 12.57 -0.18
N TYR A 90 -15.89 12.53 -0.02
CA TYR A 90 -15.26 12.56 1.28
C TYR A 90 -14.11 13.57 1.35
N GLU A 91 -13.80 14.02 2.57
CA GLU A 91 -12.69 14.92 2.87
C GLU A 91 -11.92 14.39 4.09
N MET A 92 -10.60 14.32 4.00
CA MET A 92 -9.72 13.88 5.09
C MET A 92 -9.00 15.08 5.71
N LYS A 93 -9.04 15.21 7.03
CA LYS A 93 -8.40 16.28 7.79
C LYS A 93 -7.60 15.71 8.94
N PHE A 94 -6.33 16.04 9.02
CA PHE A 94 -5.51 15.72 10.18
C PHE A 94 -5.84 16.71 11.31
N LYS A 95 -5.98 16.20 12.53
CA LYS A 95 -6.29 16.96 13.74
C LYS A 95 -5.14 16.76 14.74
N GLN A 96 -4.61 17.88 15.21
CA GLN A 96 -3.53 17.93 16.18
C GLN A 96 -4.05 18.48 17.51
N ALA A 97 -3.78 17.78 18.60
CA ALA A 97 -4.06 18.32 19.93
C ALA A 97 -2.94 19.31 20.29
N VAL A 98 -3.26 20.60 20.39
CA VAL A 98 -2.28 21.64 20.78
C VAL A 98 -2.60 22.17 22.17
N THR A 99 -1.58 22.30 23.01
CA THR A 99 -1.67 22.92 24.35
C THR A 99 -1.19 24.38 24.28
N ALA A 100 -1.39 25.13 25.37
CA ALA A 100 -0.94 26.53 25.42
C ALA A 100 0.59 26.65 25.32
N GLU A 101 1.35 25.69 25.85
CA GLU A 101 2.81 25.62 25.72
C GLU A 101 3.26 25.40 24.26
N ASP A 102 2.51 24.64 23.45
CA ASP A 102 2.77 24.48 22.02
C ASP A 102 2.60 25.80 21.29
N VAL A 103 1.46 26.47 21.52
CA VAL A 103 1.05 27.66 20.76
C VAL A 103 1.80 28.91 21.20
N PHE A 104 2.02 29.10 22.51
CA PHE A 104 2.56 30.36 23.05
C PHE A 104 4.03 30.26 23.45
N LEU A 105 4.55 29.07 23.76
CA LEU A 105 5.92 28.90 24.25
C LEU A 105 6.82 28.09 23.30
N GLY A 106 6.24 27.38 22.32
CA GLY A 106 6.97 26.52 21.39
C GLY A 106 7.69 25.36 22.08
N MET A 107 7.23 24.94 23.27
CA MET A 107 7.95 23.98 24.13
C MET A 107 7.53 22.52 23.96
N GLY A 108 6.35 22.24 23.39
CA GLY A 108 5.93 20.85 23.17
C GLY A 108 6.39 20.27 21.85
N PHE A 109 7.32 20.95 21.15
CA PHE A 109 8.06 20.48 19.97
C PHE A 109 7.24 20.04 18.74
N LYS A 110 5.92 20.15 18.84
CA LYS A 110 4.98 19.85 17.78
C LYS A 110 5.24 20.66 16.53
N THR A 111 5.25 19.96 15.40
CA THR A 111 5.34 20.56 14.08
C THR A 111 3.94 20.78 13.49
N PRO A 112 3.77 21.70 12.53
CA PRO A 112 2.52 21.84 11.77
C PRO A 112 2.31 20.69 10.75
N GLY A 113 3.17 19.66 10.77
CA GLY A 113 3.08 18.51 9.87
C GLY A 113 2.10 17.44 10.36
N THR A 114 1.71 16.55 9.45
CA THR A 114 0.82 15.41 9.77
C THR A 114 1.47 14.42 10.74
N ALA A 115 2.82 14.39 10.81
CA ALA A 115 3.58 13.59 11.76
C ALA A 115 3.25 13.91 13.23
N SER A 116 2.93 15.17 13.54
CA SER A 116 2.55 15.59 14.89
C SER A 116 1.04 15.57 15.13
N CYS A 117 0.23 15.17 14.14
CA CYS A 117 -1.22 15.02 14.28
C CYS A 117 -1.57 13.63 14.81
N GLU A 118 -2.34 13.54 15.88
CA GLU A 118 -2.68 12.26 16.51
C GLU A 118 -4.03 11.70 16.02
N TRP A 119 -4.81 12.51 15.31
CA TRP A 119 -6.15 12.19 14.87
C TRP A 119 -6.33 12.42 13.37
N LEU A 120 -7.12 11.56 12.73
CA LEU A 120 -7.54 11.70 11.35
C LEU A 120 -9.06 11.80 11.30
N SER A 121 -9.59 12.88 10.74
CA SER A 121 -11.02 13.11 10.60
C SER A 121 -11.45 12.93 9.14
N VAL A 122 -12.34 11.98 8.90
CA VAL A 122 -12.92 11.72 7.57
C VAL A 122 -14.37 12.20 7.57
N LEU A 123 -14.66 13.18 6.72
CA LEU A 123 -15.99 13.75 6.53
C LEU A 123 -16.61 13.16 5.27
N VAL A 124 -17.61 12.31 5.41
CA VAL A 124 -18.26 11.61 4.29
C VAL A 124 -19.65 12.20 4.05
N LYS A 125 -19.87 12.81 2.89
CA LYS A 125 -21.14 13.44 2.51
C LYS A 125 -22.10 12.40 1.96
N MET A 126 -23.23 12.22 2.64
CA MET A 126 -24.27 11.26 2.25
C MET A 126 -25.64 11.96 2.26
N PRO A 127 -25.91 12.83 1.26
CA PRO A 127 -27.18 13.54 1.20
C PRO A 127 -28.33 12.57 1.02
N GLN A 128 -29.47 12.88 1.65
CA GLN A 128 -30.70 12.09 1.61
C GLN A 128 -30.61 10.71 2.29
N GLU A 129 -29.58 10.48 3.10
CA GLU A 129 -29.45 9.30 3.95
C GLU A 129 -29.81 9.63 5.41
N VAL A 130 -30.15 8.60 6.19
CA VAL A 130 -30.52 8.76 7.61
C VAL A 130 -29.54 7.97 8.47
N ARG A 131 -29.21 8.49 9.67
CA ARG A 131 -28.21 7.88 10.56
C ARG A 131 -28.45 6.39 10.84
N GLU A 132 -29.70 5.95 10.96
CA GLU A 132 -30.05 4.57 11.29
C GLU A 132 -29.75 3.58 10.17
N LYS A 133 -29.58 4.08 8.94
CA LYS A 133 -29.29 3.27 7.74
C LYS A 133 -27.81 3.25 7.39
N ILE A 134 -26.98 3.95 8.17
CA ILE A 134 -25.55 4.06 7.95
C ILE A 134 -24.87 3.04 8.86
N GLU A 135 -24.09 2.17 8.24
CA GLU A 135 -23.22 1.21 8.90
C GLU A 135 -21.77 1.67 8.70
N LEU A 136 -21.01 1.69 9.78
CA LEU A 136 -19.59 2.05 9.79
C LEU A 136 -18.81 0.89 10.41
N SER A 137 -17.88 0.33 9.65
CA SER A 137 -16.84 -0.57 10.16
C SER A 137 -15.51 0.18 10.16
N VAL A 138 -14.80 0.13 11.30
CA VAL A 138 -13.46 0.68 11.45
C VAL A 138 -12.52 -0.48 11.69
N GLU A 139 -11.64 -0.72 10.72
CA GLU A 139 -10.55 -1.67 10.82
C GLU A 139 -9.25 -0.91 11.11
N THR A 140 -8.18 -1.66 11.40
CA THR A 140 -6.88 -1.06 11.73
C THR A 140 -6.30 -0.25 10.57
N GLU A 141 -6.52 -0.68 9.31
CA GLU A 141 -5.91 -0.08 8.12
C GLU A 141 -6.93 0.48 7.12
N ALA A 142 -8.22 0.38 7.42
CA ALA A 142 -9.28 0.82 6.52
C ALA A 142 -10.57 1.15 7.27
N ILE A 143 -11.40 1.98 6.65
CA ILE A 143 -12.78 2.21 7.04
C ILE A 143 -13.73 1.77 5.93
N ASP A 144 -14.85 1.17 6.32
CA ASP A 144 -15.93 0.82 5.41
C ASP A 144 -17.24 1.49 5.87
N VAL A 145 -17.73 2.41 5.05
CA VAL A 145 -19.00 3.11 5.26
C VAL A 145 -20.01 2.56 4.27
N ARG A 146 -21.12 2.04 4.78
CA ARG A 146 -22.20 1.46 3.98
C ARG A 146 -23.52 2.12 4.30
N SER A 147 -24.29 2.37 3.26
CA SER A 147 -25.69 2.76 3.33
C SER A 147 -26.44 2.17 2.13
N PRO A 148 -27.78 2.23 2.09
CA PRO A 148 -28.53 1.73 0.94
C PRO A 148 -28.12 2.37 -0.39
N ARG A 149 -27.62 3.61 -0.36
CA ARG A 149 -27.29 4.40 -1.55
C ARG A 149 -25.80 4.56 -1.78
N TYR A 150 -25.02 4.56 -0.71
CA TYR A 150 -23.60 4.85 -0.75
C TYR A 150 -22.75 3.72 -0.18
N ARG A 151 -21.57 3.54 -0.75
CA ARG A 151 -20.53 2.68 -0.20
C ARG A 151 -19.18 3.37 -0.36
N LEU A 152 -18.40 3.38 0.71
CA LEU A 152 -17.04 3.90 0.71
C LEU A 152 -16.16 2.92 1.47
N HIS A 153 -15.26 2.26 0.76
CA HIS A 153 -14.14 1.57 1.38
C HIS A 153 -12.90 2.45 1.17
N LEU A 154 -12.25 2.84 2.26
CA LEU A 154 -11.12 3.76 2.24
C LEU A 154 -10.01 3.25 3.15
N GLU A 155 -8.84 3.01 2.58
CA GLU A 155 -7.64 2.68 3.34
C GLU A 155 -7.11 3.91 4.09
N THR A 156 -6.69 3.70 5.34
CA THR A 156 -6.11 4.76 6.16
C THR A 156 -4.62 4.91 5.86
N PRO A 157 -4.07 6.15 5.85
CA PRO A 157 -2.64 6.36 5.57
C PRO A 157 -1.70 5.71 6.59
N HIS A 158 -2.19 5.53 7.82
CA HIS A 158 -1.50 4.86 8.91
C HIS A 158 -2.49 3.98 9.67
N PRO A 159 -1.99 3.01 10.46
CA PRO A 159 -2.83 2.23 11.35
C PRO A 159 -3.61 3.11 12.32
N VAL A 160 -4.83 2.71 12.64
CA VAL A 160 -5.72 3.38 13.59
C VAL A 160 -6.11 2.44 14.73
N ASP A 161 -6.44 3.01 15.89
CA ASP A 161 -7.06 2.27 16.99
C ASP A 161 -8.59 2.38 16.89
N PRO A 162 -9.31 1.30 16.54
CA PRO A 162 -10.76 1.32 16.43
C PRO A 162 -11.47 1.65 17.75
N ASN A 163 -10.88 1.30 18.90
CA ASN A 163 -11.49 1.50 20.22
C ASN A 163 -11.38 2.94 20.71
N ALA A 164 -10.30 3.64 20.33
CA ALA A 164 -10.10 5.05 20.62
C ALA A 164 -10.73 5.98 19.55
N SER A 165 -11.26 5.41 18.47
CA SER A 165 -11.92 6.15 17.40
C SER A 165 -13.40 6.39 17.69
N SER A 166 -13.98 7.44 17.09
CA SER A 166 -15.37 7.81 17.28
C SER A 166 -16.01 8.30 15.98
N ALA A 167 -17.33 8.24 15.89
CA ALA A 167 -18.05 8.76 14.73
C ALA A 167 -19.30 9.55 15.16
N LYS A 168 -19.61 10.59 14.39
CA LYS A 168 -20.74 11.49 14.63
C LYS A 168 -21.46 11.78 13.32
N TRP A 169 -22.79 11.67 13.34
CA TRP A 169 -23.63 12.08 12.22
C TRP A 169 -24.11 13.53 12.41
N HIS A 170 -23.88 14.37 11.40
CA HIS A 170 -24.38 15.74 11.33
C HIS A 170 -25.59 15.78 10.39
N SER A 171 -26.80 15.85 10.95
CA SER A 171 -28.05 15.77 10.19
C SER A 171 -28.38 17.03 9.40
N ASP A 172 -27.87 18.18 9.84
CA ASP A 172 -27.98 19.49 9.19
C ASP A 172 -27.30 19.51 7.82
N ILE A 173 -26.10 18.92 7.73
CA ILE A 173 -25.30 18.85 6.50
C ILE A 173 -25.26 17.46 5.86
N SER A 174 -26.01 16.50 6.40
CA SER A 174 -26.04 15.09 5.95
C SER A 174 -24.63 14.49 5.77
N THR A 175 -23.76 14.69 6.76
CA THR A 175 -22.35 14.29 6.71
C THR A 175 -21.99 13.42 7.92
N LEU A 176 -21.33 12.29 7.66
CA LEU A 176 -20.73 11.43 8.68
C LEU A 176 -19.30 11.92 8.95
N GLU A 177 -19.03 12.35 10.18
CA GLU A 177 -17.68 12.66 10.65
C GLU A 177 -17.13 11.45 11.41
N VAL A 178 -16.11 10.80 10.84
CA VAL A 178 -15.36 9.73 11.50
C VAL A 178 -14.06 10.33 12.02
N THR A 179 -13.82 10.24 13.33
CA THR A 179 -12.58 10.69 13.98
C THR A 179 -11.80 9.46 14.41
N LEU A 180 -10.72 9.20 13.69
CA LEU A 180 -9.85 8.04 13.85
C LEU A 180 -8.62 8.42 14.68
N ARG A 181 -8.28 7.59 15.67
CA ARG A 181 -7.03 7.73 16.44
C ARG A 181 -5.90 7.05 15.66
N LEU A 182 -4.89 7.80 15.24
CA LEU A 182 -3.73 7.23 14.57
C LEU A 182 -2.81 6.53 15.58
N VAL A 183 -2.23 5.41 15.17
CA VAL A 183 -1.24 4.64 15.93
C VAL A 183 -0.02 4.43 15.04
N ARG A 184 1.04 5.21 15.28
CA ARG A 184 2.31 5.07 14.57
C ARG A 184 3.41 4.63 15.54
N GLU A 185 4.40 3.92 15.01
CA GLU A 185 5.51 3.38 15.81
C GLU A 185 6.26 4.45 16.61
N LEU A 186 6.37 5.67 16.05
CA LEU A 186 7.12 6.77 16.66
C LEU A 186 6.24 7.75 17.44
N ASP A 187 4.95 7.49 17.64
CA ASP A 187 4.08 8.46 18.36
C ASP A 187 4.48 8.69 19.82
N GLY A 188 5.18 7.73 20.45
CA GLY A 188 5.73 7.91 21.79
C GLY A 188 6.98 8.79 21.86
N VAL A 189 7.60 9.08 20.71
CA VAL A 189 8.83 9.88 20.57
C VAL A 189 8.57 11.12 19.68
N ASN A 190 7.46 11.17 18.97
CA ASN A 190 7.06 12.33 18.20
C ASN A 190 6.79 13.47 19.17
N PHE A 191 7.69 14.44 19.11
CA PHE A 191 7.55 15.74 19.69
C PHE A 191 6.89 16.64 18.64
#